data_AF-A0A660R992-F1
#
_entry.id   AF-A0A660R992-F1
#
_cell.length_a   1.000
_cell.length_b   1.000
_cell.length_c   1.000
_cell.angle_alpha   90.00
_cell.angle_beta   90.00
_cell.angle_gamma   90.00
#
_symmetry.space_group_name_H-M   'P 1'
#
loop_
_entity.id
_entity.type
_entity.pdbx_description
1 polymer ?
#
loop_
_entity_poly.entity_id
_entity_poly.type
_entity_poly.pdbx_seq_one_letter_code
_entity_poly.pdbx_strand_id
1 'polypeptide(L)'
;VDKNLVGAAALNIANGKVHLSFVEALMRGIGCNWLVCLAVWMAASAKNIVGKIFAIYFPIMAFVASGFEHSVANMFFIPYGIFLKGVPAVIDATGKGVAAFNGLTWGSLFVNNLIPVTIGNIIGGAFFVGILYWYIYLKKEKGKI
;
A
#
# COMPACT_ATOMS: atom_id res chain seq x y z
N VAL A 1 12.00 13.58 20.41
CA VAL A 1 11.54 13.63 19.00
C VAL A 1 10.61 14.80 18.87
N ASP A 2 10.92 15.77 18.01
CA ASP A 2 10.01 16.89 17.73
C ASP A 2 8.74 16.35 17.04
N LYS A 3 7.59 16.52 17.70
CA LYS A 3 6.30 16.00 17.22
C LYS A 3 5.92 16.62 15.87
N ASN A 4 6.37 17.85 15.60
CA ASN A 4 6.08 18.54 14.36
C ASN A 4 6.83 17.93 13.18
N LEU A 5 8.05 17.40 13.40
CA LEU A 5 8.82 16.71 12.35
C LEU A 5 8.19 15.37 11.96
N VAL A 6 7.62 14.63 12.92
CA VAL A 6 6.87 13.40 12.63
C VAL A 6 5.60 13.71 11.84
N GLY A 7 4.88 14.77 12.22
CA GLY A 7 3.74 15.27 11.46
C GLY A 7 4.13 15.69 10.04
N ALA A 8 5.25 16.39 9.88
CA ALA A 8 5.74 16.84 8.58
C ALA A 8 6.09 15.66 7.66
N ALA A 9 6.70 14.58 8.20
CA ALA A 9 6.95 13.37 7.44
C ALA A 9 5.65 12.70 6.98
N ALA A 10 4.67 12.56 7.88
CA ALA A 10 3.37 11.97 7.56
C ALA A 10 2.59 12.80 6.50
N LEU A 11 2.61 14.13 6.63
CA LEU A 11 2.01 15.04 5.66
C LEU A 11 2.65 14.92 4.28
N ASN A 12 3.98 14.83 4.20
CA ASN A 12 4.69 14.61 2.94
C ASN A 12 4.38 13.24 2.31
N ILE A 13 4.28 12.17 3.11
CA ILE A 13 3.90 10.83 2.62
C ILE A 13 2.49 10.86 2.03
N ALA A 14 1.52 11.44 2.76
CA ALA A 14 0.15 11.56 2.28
C ALA A 14 0.05 12.38 0.99
N ASN A 15 0.81 13.48 0.91
CA ASN A 15 0.86 14.31 -0.29
C ASN A 15 1.44 13.54 -1.48
N GLY A 16 2.52 12.78 -1.30
CA GLY A 16 3.10 11.96 -2.37
C GLY A 16 2.10 10.93 -2.94
N LYS A 17 1.28 10.32 -2.08
CA LYS A 17 0.32 9.29 -2.47
C LYS A 17 -0.80 9.78 -3.40
N VAL A 18 -1.21 11.05 -3.27
CA VAL A 18 -2.30 11.62 -4.08
C VAL A 18 -1.82 12.28 -5.38
N HIS A 19 -0.50 12.38 -5.58
CA HIS A 19 0.14 12.94 -6.78
C HIS A 19 0.68 11.87 -7.74
N LEU A 20 0.40 10.59 -7.46
CA LEU A 20 0.73 9.50 -8.38
C LEU A 20 -0.14 9.59 -9.64
N SER A 21 0.43 9.25 -10.79
CA SER A 21 -0.37 9.04 -12.00
C SER A 21 -1.22 7.78 -11.88
N PHE A 22 -2.32 7.68 -12.64
CA PHE A 22 -3.22 6.53 -12.56
C PHE A 22 -2.51 5.19 -12.81
N VAL A 23 -1.68 5.12 -13.86
CA VAL A 23 -0.95 3.89 -14.23
C VAL A 23 0.10 3.56 -13.16
N GLU A 24 0.76 4.56 -12.61
CA GLU A 24 1.73 4.36 -11.54
C GLU A 24 1.08 3.83 -10.27
N ALA A 25 -0.03 4.45 -9.82
CA ALA A 25 -0.79 4.01 -8.65
C ALA A 25 -1.33 2.58 -8.83
N LEU A 26 -1.80 2.26 -10.04
CA LEU A 26 -2.27 0.92 -10.41
C LEU A 26 -1.13 -0.12 -10.30
N MET A 27 0.01 0.13 -10.94
CA MET A 27 1.14 -0.81 -10.95
C MET A 27 1.74 -0.99 -9.55
N ARG A 28 1.87 0.09 -8.78
CA ARG A 28 2.28 0.04 -7.37
C ARG A 28 1.27 -0.76 -6.53
N GLY A 29 -0.03 -0.69 -6.84
CA GLY A 29 -1.07 -1.50 -6.21
C GLY A 29 -0.97 -3.00 -6.53
N ILE A 30 -0.66 -3.35 -7.78
CA ILE A 30 -0.47 -4.76 -8.19
C ILE A 30 0.72 -5.37 -7.45
N GLY A 31 1.87 -4.69 -7.47
CA GLY A 31 3.09 -5.13 -6.78
C GLY A 31 2.89 -5.25 -5.26
N CYS A 32 2.14 -4.31 -4.67
CA CYS A 32 1.80 -4.37 -3.25
C CYS A 32 1.09 -5.67 -2.89
N ASN A 33 -0.03 -5.97 -3.55
CA ASN A 33 -0.88 -7.05 -3.10
C ASN A 33 -0.35 -8.43 -3.52
N TRP A 34 0.54 -8.49 -4.53
CA TRP A 34 1.37 -9.68 -4.75
C TRP A 34 2.15 -10.01 -3.47
N LEU A 35 2.94 -9.07 -2.96
CA LEU A 35 3.80 -9.32 -1.80
C LEU A 35 3.00 -9.58 -0.51
N VAL A 36 1.84 -8.93 -0.34
CA VAL A 36 0.92 -9.21 0.78
C VAL A 36 0.37 -10.63 0.70
N CYS A 37 -0.12 -11.07 -0.47
CA CYS A 37 -0.61 -12.45 -0.65
C CYS A 37 0.51 -13.48 -0.43
N LEU A 38 1.72 -13.21 -0.91
CA LEU A 38 2.89 -14.05 -0.66
C LEU A 38 3.22 -14.15 0.84
N ALA A 39 3.18 -13.04 1.57
CA ALA A 39 3.39 -12.99 3.03
C ALA A 39 2.41 -13.90 3.76
N VAL A 40 1.12 -13.77 3.45
CA VAL A 40 0.05 -14.57 4.06
C VAL A 40 0.21 -16.05 3.72
N TRP A 41 0.55 -16.36 2.47
CA TRP A 41 0.79 -17.73 2.00
C TRP A 41 1.96 -18.41 2.74
N MET A 42 3.10 -17.72 2.84
CA MET A 42 4.27 -18.24 3.56
C MET A 42 3.97 -18.39 5.06
N ALA A 43 3.26 -17.43 5.68
CA ALA A 43 2.86 -17.52 7.08
C ALA A 43 1.88 -18.68 7.35
N ALA A 44 0.98 -18.97 6.41
CA ALA A 44 0.05 -20.09 6.51
C ALA A 44 0.76 -21.46 6.45
N SER A 45 1.87 -21.56 5.70
CA SER A 45 2.66 -22.79 5.58
C SER A 45 3.69 -23.02 6.70
N ALA A 46 4.03 -21.98 7.47
CA ALA A 46 4.97 -22.08 8.58
C ALA A 46 4.37 -22.79 9.81
N LYS A 47 5.15 -23.72 10.41
CA LYS A 47 4.73 -24.55 11.55
C LYS A 47 5.01 -23.95 12.93
N ASN A 48 5.78 -22.86 13.01
CA ASN A 48 6.16 -22.21 14.27
C ASN A 48 6.00 -20.68 14.18
N ILE A 49 5.92 -20.02 15.34
CA ILE A 49 5.66 -18.57 15.42
C ILE A 49 6.78 -17.76 14.78
N VAL A 50 8.03 -18.12 15.03
CA VAL A 50 9.20 -17.43 14.46
C VAL A 50 9.14 -17.45 12.92
N GLY A 51 8.87 -18.61 12.32
CA GLY A 51 8.70 -18.74 10.87
C GLY A 51 7.57 -17.87 10.33
N LYS A 52 6.44 -17.77 11.05
CA LYS A 52 5.33 -16.88 10.67
C LYS A 52 5.74 -15.41 10.70
N ILE A 53 6.48 -14.98 11.73
CA ILE A 53 6.96 -13.60 11.85
C ILE A 53 7.88 -13.25 10.67
N PHE A 54 8.89 -14.07 10.40
CA PHE A 54 9.84 -13.80 9.30
C PHE A 54 9.21 -13.93 7.91
N ALA A 55 8.26 -14.86 7.73
CA ALA A 55 7.48 -14.98 6.50
C ALA A 55 6.66 -13.72 6.17
N ILE A 56 6.18 -13.01 7.20
CA ILE A 56 5.44 -11.76 7.03
C ILE A 56 6.39 -10.57 6.90
N TYR A 57 7.43 -10.52 7.74
CA TYR A 57 8.30 -9.36 7.89
C TYR A 57 8.96 -8.94 6.57
N PHE A 58 9.64 -9.86 5.88
CA PHE A 58 10.41 -9.51 4.69
C PHE A 58 9.56 -9.05 3.50
N PRO A 59 8.46 -9.73 3.13
CA PRO A 59 7.60 -9.23 2.06
C PRO A 59 6.95 -7.87 2.38
N ILE A 60 6.52 -7.67 3.63
CA ILE A 60 5.96 -6.38 4.04
C ILE A 60 7.00 -5.27 3.96
N MET A 61 8.20 -5.52 4.51
CA MET A 61 9.31 -4.57 4.42
C MET A 61 9.65 -4.24 2.96
N ALA A 62 9.71 -5.23 2.09
CA ALA A 62 10.01 -5.04 0.68
C ALA A 62 8.99 -4.14 -0.02
N PHE A 63 7.68 -4.37 0.16
CA PHE A 63 6.68 -3.54 -0.53
C PHE A 63 6.64 -2.12 0.04
N VAL A 64 6.77 -1.95 1.36
CA VAL A 64 6.77 -0.64 2.01
C VAL A 64 7.99 0.17 1.60
N ALA A 65 9.18 -0.44 1.63
CA ALA A 65 10.42 0.21 1.22
C ALA A 65 10.45 0.56 -0.28
N SER A 66 9.80 -0.26 -1.11
CA SER A 66 9.66 0.00 -2.56
C SER A 66 8.61 1.07 -2.89
N GLY A 67 7.87 1.57 -1.90
CA GLY A 67 6.82 2.56 -2.11
C GLY A 67 5.60 2.03 -2.86
N PHE A 68 5.31 0.73 -2.71
CA PHE A 68 4.07 0.13 -3.22
C PHE A 68 2.86 0.58 -2.41
N GLU A 69 1.69 0.56 -3.05
CA GLU A 69 0.48 1.18 -2.52
C GLU A 69 -0.53 0.13 -2.05
N HIS A 70 -0.90 0.19 -0.77
CA HIS A 70 -1.94 -0.66 -0.18
C HIS A 70 -3.17 0.18 0.13
N SER A 71 -4.31 -0.13 -0.48
CA SER A 71 -5.53 0.67 -0.37
C SER A 71 -5.94 0.90 1.09
N VAL A 72 -5.91 -0.16 1.92
CA VAL A 72 -6.29 -0.07 3.34
C VAL A 72 -5.27 0.75 4.16
N ALA A 73 -3.99 0.71 3.81
CA ALA A 73 -3.01 1.57 4.50
C ALA A 73 -3.21 3.04 4.13
N ASN A 74 -3.60 3.30 2.87
CA ASN A 74 -3.87 4.64 2.38
C ASN A 74 -5.15 5.24 2.97
N MET A 75 -6.13 4.41 3.36
CA MET A 75 -7.29 4.83 4.16
C MET A 75 -6.89 5.40 5.54
N PHE A 76 -5.68 5.12 6.03
CA PHE A 76 -5.12 5.76 7.21
C PHE A 76 -4.20 6.94 6.84
N PHE A 77 -3.18 6.70 6.01
CA PHE A 77 -2.13 7.70 5.75
C PHE A 77 -2.68 8.98 5.12
N ILE A 78 -3.59 8.87 4.14
CA ILE A 78 -4.07 10.04 3.41
C ILE A 78 -5.02 10.89 4.28
N PRO A 79 -6.03 10.32 4.97
CA PRO A 79 -6.84 11.10 5.92
C PRO A 79 -6.03 11.72 7.05
N TYR A 80 -5.03 11.00 7.58
CA TYR A 80 -4.14 11.56 8.60
C TYR A 80 -3.39 12.79 8.06
N GLY A 81 -2.87 12.74 6.83
CA GLY A 81 -2.26 13.90 6.19
C GLY A 81 -3.24 15.06 5.93
N ILE A 82 -4.49 14.76 5.55
CA ILE A 82 -5.53 15.80 5.36
C ILE A 82 -5.77 16.56 6.67
N PHE A 83 -5.84 15.88 7.81
CA PHE A 83 -5.98 16.54 9.11
C PHE A 83 -4.74 17.35 9.49
N LEU A 84 -3.54 16.82 9.22
CA LEU A 84 -2.27 17.51 9.51
C LEU A 84 -2.06 18.78 8.68
N LYS A 85 -2.62 18.87 7.47
CA LYS A 85 -2.64 20.10 6.66
C LYS A 85 -3.36 21.26 7.39
N GLY A 86 -4.21 20.99 8.37
CA GLY A 86 -4.86 22.02 9.19
C GLY A 86 -4.00 22.57 10.34
N VAL A 87 -2.78 22.06 10.55
CA VAL A 87 -1.92 22.40 11.70
C VAL A 87 -0.74 23.26 11.24
N PRO A 88 -0.72 24.59 11.50
CA PRO A 88 0.33 25.48 11.01
C PRO A 88 1.75 25.04 11.38
N ALA A 89 1.96 24.65 12.64
CA ALA A 89 3.26 24.18 13.13
C ALA A 89 3.79 22.94 12.37
N VAL A 90 2.90 22.09 11.86
CA VAL A 90 3.28 20.93 11.05
C VAL A 90 3.67 21.36 9.64
N ILE A 91 2.91 22.29 9.03
CA ILE A 91 3.25 22.86 7.72
C ILE A 91 4.61 23.55 7.79
N ASP A 92 4.85 24.40 8.79
CA ASP A 92 6.12 25.11 8.96
C ASP A 92 7.29 24.13 9.10
N ALA A 93 7.09 23.04 9.86
CA ALA A 93 8.08 21.98 10.01
C ALA A 93 8.37 21.20 8.72
N THR A 94 7.53 21.29 7.67
CA THR A 94 7.84 20.70 6.36
C THR A 94 8.83 21.52 5.54
N GLY A 95 9.06 22.79 5.91
CA GLY A 95 9.81 23.75 5.09
C GLY A 95 9.14 24.10 3.77
N LYS A 96 7.86 23.74 3.58
CA LYS A 96 7.06 24.01 2.39
C LYS A 96 5.88 24.91 2.73
N GLY A 97 5.47 25.77 1.80
CA GLY A 97 4.26 26.57 1.95
C GLY A 97 2.98 25.72 1.85
N VAL A 98 1.88 26.22 2.41
CA VAL A 98 0.56 25.55 2.39
C VAL A 98 0.11 25.13 0.98
N ALA A 99 0.51 25.89 -0.04
CA ALA A 99 0.21 25.62 -1.45
C ALA A 99 0.72 24.25 -1.93
N ALA A 100 1.82 23.74 -1.36
CA ALA A 100 2.37 22.42 -1.70
C ALA A 100 1.43 21.25 -1.36
N PHE A 101 0.42 21.50 -0.51
CA PHE A 101 -0.54 20.50 -0.04
C PHE A 101 -1.96 20.77 -0.57
N ASN A 102 -2.14 21.69 -1.51
CA ASN A 102 -3.46 22.00 -2.08
C ASN A 102 -4.10 20.79 -2.78
N GLY A 103 -3.30 19.94 -3.40
CA GLY A 103 -3.75 18.69 -4.00
C GLY A 103 -4.19 17.63 -3.00
N LEU A 104 -3.81 17.73 -1.71
CA LEU A 104 -4.19 16.78 -0.68
C LEU A 104 -5.62 17.05 -0.19
N THR A 105 -6.57 16.34 -0.79
CA THR A 105 -8.01 16.49 -0.55
C THR A 105 -8.70 15.14 -0.45
N TRP A 106 -9.94 15.12 0.03
CA TRP A 106 -10.77 13.92 -0.03
C TRP A 106 -11.05 13.47 -1.47
N GLY A 107 -11.20 14.42 -2.41
CA GLY A 107 -11.37 14.10 -3.82
C GLY A 107 -10.16 13.39 -4.42
N SER A 108 -8.96 13.90 -4.16
CA SER A 108 -7.71 13.28 -4.62
C SER A 108 -7.45 11.92 -3.96
N LEU A 109 -7.89 11.73 -2.70
CA LEU A 109 -7.85 10.43 -2.04
C LEU A 109 -8.59 9.38 -2.86
N PHE A 110 -9.83 9.65 -3.28
CA PHE A 110 -10.62 8.68 -4.02
C PHE A 110 -10.15 8.51 -5.46
N VAL A 111 -9.99 9.61 -6.19
CA VAL A 111 -9.74 9.58 -7.65
C VAL A 111 -8.31 9.20 -7.98
N ASN A 112 -7.32 9.81 -7.32
CA ASN A 112 -5.92 9.65 -7.70
C ASN A 112 -5.25 8.46 -7.01
N ASN A 113 -5.81 7.98 -5.88
CA ASN A 113 -5.19 6.92 -5.10
C ASN A 113 -6.13 5.72 -4.89
N LEU A 114 -7.25 5.87 -4.18
CA LEU A 114 -8.02 4.73 -3.69
C LEU A 114 -8.59 3.86 -4.82
N ILE A 115 -9.13 4.47 -5.89
CA ILE A 115 -9.63 3.74 -7.05
C ILE A 115 -8.51 2.96 -7.76
N PRO A 116 -7.44 3.61 -8.29
CA PRO A 116 -6.39 2.88 -9.02
C PRO A 116 -5.67 1.86 -8.14
N VAL A 117 -5.37 2.19 -6.89
CA VAL A 117 -4.67 1.29 -5.96
C VAL A 117 -5.52 0.08 -5.60
N THR A 118 -6.83 0.26 -5.37
CA THR A 118 -7.73 -0.86 -5.04
C THR A 118 -7.88 -1.80 -6.23
N ILE A 119 -8.03 -1.27 -7.44
CA ILE A 119 -8.03 -2.08 -8.67
C ILE A 119 -6.73 -2.86 -8.78
N GLY A 120 -5.59 -2.19 -8.56
CA GLY A 120 -4.29 -2.83 -8.59
C GLY A 120 -4.15 -3.93 -7.54
N ASN A 121 -4.60 -3.69 -6.30
CA ASN A 121 -4.57 -4.68 -5.24
C ASN A 121 -5.43 -5.91 -5.60
N ILE A 122 -6.64 -5.71 -6.14
CA ILE A 122 -7.49 -6.82 -6.61
C ILE A 122 -6.77 -7.64 -7.68
N ILE A 123 -6.18 -6.99 -8.69
CA ILE A 123 -5.44 -7.67 -9.77
C ILE A 123 -4.26 -8.46 -9.20
N GLY A 124 -3.45 -7.87 -8.32
CA GLY A 124 -2.30 -8.53 -7.69
C GLY A 124 -2.70 -9.76 -6.88
N GLY A 125 -3.80 -9.67 -6.13
CA GLY A 125 -4.33 -10.80 -5.35
C GLY A 125 -4.94 -11.90 -6.23
N ALA A 126 -5.74 -11.53 -7.22
CA ALA A 126 -6.37 -12.48 -8.14
C ALA A 126 -5.33 -13.25 -8.97
N PHE A 127 -4.25 -12.58 -9.40
CA PHE A 127 -3.16 -13.23 -10.12
C PHE A 127 -2.42 -14.26 -9.25
N PHE A 128 -2.01 -13.87 -8.04
CA PHE A 128 -1.19 -14.75 -7.20
C PHE A 128 -2.01 -15.87 -6.53
N VAL A 129 -3.20 -15.56 -6.02
CA VAL A 129 -4.04 -16.54 -5.29
C VAL A 129 -4.99 -17.28 -6.22
N GLY A 130 -5.52 -16.64 -7.26
CA GLY A 130 -6.45 -17.29 -8.18
C GLY A 130 -5.73 -18.16 -9.21
N ILE A 131 -4.80 -17.56 -9.97
CA ILE A 131 -4.22 -18.20 -11.15
C ILE A 131 -3.15 -19.23 -10.78
N LEU A 132 -2.19 -18.88 -9.91
CA LEU A 132 -1.11 -19.82 -9.55
C LEU A 132 -1.66 -21.06 -8.82
N TYR A 133 -2.64 -20.86 -7.96
CA TYR A 133 -3.24 -21.95 -7.19
C TYR A 133 -4.04 -22.89 -8.08
N TRP A 134 -4.87 -22.34 -8.98
CA TRP A 134 -5.57 -23.13 -9.98
C TRP A 134 -4.60 -23.90 -10.88
N TYR A 135 -3.52 -23.25 -11.33
CA TYR A 135 -2.53 -23.87 -12.20
C TYR A 135 -1.81 -25.05 -11.54
N ILE A 136 -1.43 -24.92 -10.27
CA ILE A 136 -0.67 -25.94 -9.54
C ILE A 136 -1.57 -27.10 -9.10
N TYR A 137 -2.76 -26.80 -8.55
CA TYR A 137 -3.60 -27.80 -7.90
C TYR A 137 -4.71 -28.37 -8.79
N LEU A 138 -5.36 -27.55 -9.62
CA LEU A 138 -6.57 -27.94 -10.35
C LEU A 138 -6.32 -28.35 -11.82
N LYS A 139 -5.23 -27.86 -12.45
CA LYS A 139 -4.90 -28.26 -13.83
C LYS A 139 -4.57 -29.75 -13.97
N LYS A 140 -4.10 -30.41 -12.89
CA LYS A 140 -3.71 -31.82 -12.91
C LYS A 140 -4.86 -32.83 -12.73
N GLU A 141 -6.04 -32.41 -12.27
CA GLU A 141 -7.17 -33.33 -12.06
C GLU A 141 -7.86 -33.75 -13.36
N LYS A 142 -7.69 -33.01 -14.46
CA LYS A 142 -8.30 -33.35 -15.77
C LYS A 142 -7.57 -34.43 -16.57
N GLY A 143 -6.59 -35.14 -15.98
CA GLY A 143 -5.75 -36.13 -16.68
C GLY A 143 -5.70 -37.52 -16.05
N LYS A 144 -6.58 -37.82 -15.08
CA LYS A 144 -6.70 -39.16 -14.48
C LYS A 144 -8.18 -39.53 -14.34
N ILE A 145 -8.74 -40.09 -15.40
CA ILE A 145 -9.89 -41.01 -15.37
C ILE A 145 -9.50 -42.20 -16.24
#